data_AF-A0A519QYA2-F1
#
_entry.id   AF-A0A519QYA2-F1
#
_cell.length_a   1.000
_cell.length_b   1.000
_cell.length_c   1.000
_cell.angle_alpha   90.00
_cell.angle_beta   90.00
_cell.angle_gamma   90.00
#
_symmetry.space_group_name_H-M   'P 1'
#
loop_
_entity.id
_entity.type
_entity.pdbx_description
1 polymer ?
#
loop_
_entity_poly.entity_id
_entity_poly.type
_entity_poly.pdbx_seq_one_letter_code
_entity_poly.pdbx_strand_id
1 'polypeptide(L)'
;MKKANIPIRDTWKGYDGENMDDGIINGIWNGPRHVSIEIVEDGKAQVNAGFVYEVPEHNSRAHNQFKICIPIKHSNNGHVFIHEIVHFLQRTTEEMNEKYIDLESHSIEDYRKYVGQRCEREAHYAQLLYIKEHESRLVNENAVTEFENRLSKSTLDNEDLIGLCIYAKNNGILV
;
A
#
# COMPACT_ATOMS: atom_id res chain seq x y z
N MET A 1 7.20 5.30 -3.44
CA MET A 1 7.38 6.21 -2.28
C MET A 1 8.01 7.54 -2.66
N LYS A 2 9.34 7.66 -2.88
CA LYS A 2 9.99 8.96 -3.18
C LYS A 2 9.37 9.73 -4.36
N LYS A 3 9.16 9.07 -5.51
CA LYS A 3 8.50 9.68 -6.69
C LYS A 3 7.07 10.17 -6.41
N ALA A 4 6.38 9.53 -5.47
CA ALA A 4 5.01 9.85 -5.08
C ALA A 4 4.95 10.87 -3.92
N ASN A 5 6.10 11.32 -3.40
CA ASN A 5 6.21 12.12 -2.18
C ASN A 5 5.50 11.50 -0.96
N ILE A 6 5.34 10.17 -0.94
CA ILE A 6 4.79 9.44 0.21
C ILE A 6 5.94 9.18 1.19
N PRO A 7 5.85 9.66 2.45
CA PRO A 7 6.87 9.37 3.45
C PRO A 7 6.85 7.88 3.80
N ILE A 8 8.03 7.30 3.92
CA ILE A 8 8.21 5.93 4.40
C ILE A 8 8.07 5.94 5.93
N ARG A 9 7.18 5.11 6.46
CA ARG A 9 6.82 5.03 7.88
C ARG A 9 7.00 3.61 8.45
N ASP A 10 7.74 2.77 7.73
CA ASP A 10 7.98 1.35 8.06
C ASP A 10 8.69 1.15 9.40
N THR A 11 9.31 2.21 9.92
CA THR A 11 10.02 2.26 11.21
C THR A 11 9.59 3.45 12.02
N TRP A 12 9.47 3.27 13.34
CA TRP A 12 9.36 4.38 14.26
C TRP A 12 10.70 5.08 14.31
N LYS A 13 10.70 6.35 13.93
CA LYS A 13 11.83 7.23 14.10
C LYS A 13 11.60 7.99 15.39
N GLY A 14 12.51 7.85 16.35
CA GLY A 14 12.39 8.52 17.64
C GLY A 14 12.44 10.02 17.54
N TYR A 15 12.35 10.70 18.68
CA TYR A 15 12.35 12.17 18.73
C TYR A 15 13.58 12.80 18.04
N ASP A 16 14.70 12.09 18.03
CA ASP A 16 15.95 12.51 17.37
C ASP A 16 16.08 12.02 15.91
N GLY A 17 15.04 11.37 15.38
CA GLY A 17 14.99 10.81 14.03
C GLY A 17 15.66 9.43 13.88
N GLU A 18 16.18 8.86 14.97
CA GLU A 18 16.80 7.54 14.99
C GLU A 18 15.78 6.41 14.82
N ASN A 19 16.11 5.43 14.00
CA ASN A 19 15.27 4.27 13.74
C ASN A 19 15.31 3.31 14.94
N MET A 20 14.42 3.51 15.91
CA MET A 20 14.44 2.68 17.12
C MET A 20 13.83 1.30 16.91
N ASP A 21 13.03 1.09 15.86
CA ASP A 21 12.57 -0.25 15.52
C ASP A 21 13.72 -1.16 15.10
N ASP A 22 14.64 -0.67 14.27
CA ASP A 22 15.85 -1.43 13.94
C ASP A 22 16.75 -1.59 15.17
N GLY A 23 16.81 -0.62 16.08
CA GLY A 23 17.54 -0.74 17.35
C GLY A 23 17.00 -1.85 18.26
N ILE A 24 15.67 -1.90 18.43
CA ILE A 24 14.97 -2.91 19.24
C ILE A 24 15.07 -4.30 18.59
N ILE A 25 14.83 -4.41 17.27
CA ILE A 25 14.88 -5.69 16.56
C ILE A 25 16.31 -6.22 16.46
N ASN A 26 17.31 -5.38 16.18
CA ASN A 26 18.71 -5.81 16.15
C ASN A 26 19.18 -6.27 17.53
N GLY A 27 18.69 -5.64 18.62
CA GLY A 27 18.99 -6.07 19.99
C GLY A 27 18.39 -7.43 20.37
N ILE A 28 17.22 -7.78 19.83
CA ILE A 28 16.51 -9.03 20.16
C ILE A 28 16.87 -10.17 19.20
N TRP A 29 17.04 -9.89 17.91
CA TRP A 29 17.12 -10.90 16.84
C TRP A 29 18.41 -10.85 16.02
N ASN A 30 19.28 -9.87 16.24
CA ASN A 30 20.62 -9.78 15.63
C ASN A 30 20.60 -9.88 14.08
N GLY A 31 19.63 -9.24 13.42
CA GLY A 31 19.51 -9.27 11.95
C GLY A 31 18.48 -8.27 11.40
N PRO A 32 18.52 -7.98 10.08
CA PRO A 32 17.64 -6.99 9.45
C PRO A 32 16.17 -7.42 9.50
N ARG A 33 15.24 -6.46 9.44
CA ARG A 33 13.81 -6.76 9.25
C ARG A 33 13.61 -7.51 7.93
N HIS A 34 12.93 -8.64 7.99
CA HIS A 34 12.66 -9.45 6.79
C HIS A 34 11.28 -9.10 6.21
N VAL A 35 11.23 -8.91 4.88
CA VAL A 35 10.00 -8.91 4.10
C VAL A 35 10.08 -10.08 3.13
N SER A 36 9.11 -10.97 3.19
CA SER A 36 8.97 -12.10 2.26
C SER A 36 7.69 -11.94 1.46
N ILE A 37 7.75 -12.20 0.17
CA ILE A 37 6.57 -12.31 -0.68
C ILE A 37 6.33 -13.79 -0.96
N GLU A 38 5.11 -14.24 -0.70
CA GLU A 38 4.69 -15.61 -0.96
C GLU A 38 3.49 -15.64 -1.91
N ILE A 39 3.56 -16.53 -2.89
CA ILE A 39 2.44 -16.80 -3.79
C ILE A 39 1.54 -17.87 -3.16
N VAL A 40 0.26 -17.56 -2.99
CA VAL A 40 -0.75 -18.46 -2.38
C VAL A 40 -1.79 -18.89 -3.41
N GLU A 41 -2.43 -20.06 -3.24
CA GLU A 41 -3.40 -20.58 -4.22
C GLU A 41 -4.64 -19.66 -4.34
N ASP A 42 -5.29 -19.36 -3.22
CA ASP A 42 -6.52 -18.57 -3.16
C ASP A 42 -6.47 -17.49 -2.07
N GLY A 43 -7.34 -16.49 -2.18
CA GLY A 43 -7.49 -15.41 -1.20
C GLY A 43 -7.41 -14.00 -1.79
N LYS A 44 -7.25 -13.02 -0.89
CA LYS A 44 -6.94 -11.62 -1.22
C LYS A 44 -5.44 -11.37 -1.04
N ALA A 45 -4.91 -10.41 -1.80
CA ALA A 45 -3.58 -9.89 -1.50
C ALA A 45 -3.62 -9.22 -0.12
N GLN A 46 -2.62 -9.49 0.72
CA GLN A 46 -2.58 -8.97 2.08
C GLN A 46 -1.16 -8.94 2.64
N VAL A 47 -0.95 -8.05 3.60
CA VAL A 47 0.27 -7.95 4.41
C VAL A 47 0.01 -8.52 5.80
N ASN A 48 0.74 -9.56 6.18
CA ASN A 48 0.69 -10.15 7.53
C ASN A 48 2.01 -9.91 8.26
N ALA A 49 1.94 -9.59 9.55
CA ALA A 49 3.12 -9.55 10.41
C ALA A 49 3.35 -10.91 11.08
N GLY A 50 4.55 -11.47 10.96
CA GLY A 50 4.93 -12.70 11.66
C GLY A 50 5.05 -12.51 13.17
N PHE A 51 5.54 -11.35 13.61
CA PHE A 51 5.60 -10.97 15.02
C PHE A 51 5.22 -9.51 15.20
N VAL A 52 4.39 -9.22 16.20
CA VAL A 52 3.98 -7.87 16.58
C VAL A 52 4.55 -7.58 17.96
N TYR A 53 5.24 -6.46 18.15
CA TYR A 53 5.73 -6.02 19.45
C TYR A 53 5.31 -4.59 19.74
N GLU A 54 5.07 -4.31 21.01
CA GLU A 54 4.83 -2.95 21.47
C GLU A 54 6.17 -2.20 21.54
N VAL A 55 6.16 -0.98 21.04
CA VAL A 55 7.24 -0.01 21.28
C VAL A 55 6.94 0.63 22.64
N PRO A 56 7.76 0.38 23.69
CA PRO A 56 7.52 0.92 25.01
C PRO A 56 7.36 2.44 25.00
N GLU A 57 6.54 2.97 25.90
CA GLU A 57 6.29 4.42 26.09
C GLU A 57 5.51 5.14 24.97
N HIS A 58 5.12 4.44 23.89
CA HIS A 58 4.57 5.09 22.69
C HIS A 58 3.23 4.56 22.18
N ASN A 59 2.59 3.59 22.83
CA ASN A 59 1.32 2.98 22.39
C ASN A 59 1.32 2.61 20.89
N SER A 60 2.47 2.20 20.36
CA SER A 60 2.65 1.89 18.95
C SER A 60 3.08 0.44 18.81
N ARG A 61 2.53 -0.23 17.79
CA ARG A 61 2.95 -1.58 17.41
C ARG A 61 3.92 -1.51 16.25
N ALA A 62 4.97 -2.30 16.36
CA ALA A 62 5.93 -2.56 15.30
C ALA A 62 5.95 -4.05 14.99
N HIS A 63 6.52 -4.39 13.85
CA HIS A 63 6.35 -5.71 13.26
C HIS A 63 7.69 -6.24 12.77
N ASN A 64 8.01 -7.49 13.10
CA ASN A 64 9.16 -8.21 12.57
C ASN A 64 8.66 -9.34 11.66
N GLN A 65 9.35 -9.58 10.55
CA GLN A 65 9.01 -10.57 9.51
C GLN A 65 7.65 -10.32 8.84
N PHE A 66 7.60 -9.37 7.91
CA PHE A 66 6.41 -9.12 7.10
C PHE A 66 6.28 -10.13 5.98
N LYS A 67 5.09 -10.71 5.86
CA LYS A 67 4.73 -11.65 4.82
C LYS A 67 3.63 -11.05 3.95
N ILE A 68 4.00 -10.71 2.73
CA ILE A 68 3.07 -10.29 1.69
C ILE A 68 2.57 -11.56 0.98
N CYS A 69 1.28 -11.82 1.08
CA CYS A 69 0.65 -12.94 0.38
C CYS A 69 0.02 -12.43 -0.90
N ILE A 70 0.41 -12.97 -2.06
CA ILE A 70 -0.16 -12.64 -3.37
C ILE A 70 -0.87 -13.88 -3.93
N PRO A 71 -2.18 -13.85 -4.19
CA PRO A 71 -2.87 -14.95 -4.84
C PRO A 71 -2.28 -15.26 -6.22
N ILE A 72 -2.25 -16.54 -6.62
CA ILE A 72 -1.62 -16.99 -7.86
C ILE A 72 -2.18 -16.28 -9.10
N LYS A 73 -3.49 -15.98 -9.10
CA LYS A 73 -4.17 -15.20 -10.14
C LYS A 73 -3.59 -13.79 -10.34
N HIS A 74 -2.89 -13.24 -9.36
CA HIS A 74 -2.24 -11.94 -9.38
C HIS A 74 -0.71 -12.02 -9.41
N SER A 75 -0.12 -13.22 -9.42
CA SER A 75 1.34 -13.42 -9.37
C SER A 75 2.10 -12.76 -10.53
N ASN A 76 1.45 -12.53 -11.66
CA ASN A 76 2.03 -11.87 -12.84
C ASN A 76 1.75 -10.36 -12.91
N ASN A 77 1.08 -9.79 -11.91
CA ASN A 77 0.66 -8.38 -11.90
C ASN A 77 1.59 -7.57 -10.99
N GLY A 78 2.69 -7.02 -11.51
CA GLY A 78 3.72 -6.34 -10.72
C GLY A 78 3.14 -5.20 -9.87
N HIS A 79 2.19 -4.44 -10.41
CA HIS A 79 1.47 -3.39 -9.68
C HIS A 79 0.75 -3.87 -8.41
N VAL A 80 0.28 -5.12 -8.33
CA VAL A 80 -0.34 -5.66 -7.10
C VAL A 80 0.70 -5.82 -5.99
N PHE A 81 1.91 -6.28 -6.33
CA PHE A 81 3.01 -6.33 -5.37
C PHE A 81 3.37 -4.93 -4.86
N ILE A 82 3.38 -3.93 -5.74
CA ILE A 82 3.65 -2.55 -5.35
C ILE A 82 2.61 -2.03 -4.36
N HIS A 83 1.33 -2.34 -4.57
CA HIS A 83 0.25 -1.97 -3.65
C HIS A 83 0.52 -2.52 -2.24
N GLU A 84 0.77 -3.82 -2.13
CA GLU A 84 1.05 -4.47 -0.83
C GLU A 84 2.36 -4.01 -0.19
N ILE A 85 3.41 -3.79 -0.98
CA ILE A 85 4.67 -3.23 -0.48
C ILE A 85 4.44 -1.83 0.11
N VAL A 86 3.56 -1.02 -0.50
CA VAL A 86 3.26 0.30 0.05
C VAL A 86 2.51 0.20 1.37
N HIS A 87 1.55 -0.71 1.52
CA HIS A 87 0.91 -1.00 2.81
C HIS A 87 1.93 -1.35 3.89
N PHE A 88 2.89 -2.22 3.58
CA PHE A 88 4.01 -2.51 4.47
C PHE A 88 4.79 -1.24 4.86
N LEU A 89 5.11 -0.38 3.89
CA LEU A 89 5.91 0.83 4.12
C LEU A 89 5.16 1.96 4.84
N GLN A 90 3.84 1.87 4.96
CA GLN A 90 3.00 2.93 5.54
C GLN A 90 2.82 2.86 7.04
N ARG A 91 3.01 1.67 7.64
CA ARG A 91 2.73 1.34 9.04
C ARG A 91 1.43 1.96 9.58
N THR A 92 0.39 1.16 9.67
CA THR A 92 -0.86 1.56 10.31
C THR A 92 -0.75 1.44 11.84
N THR A 93 -1.42 2.33 12.56
CA THR A 93 -1.61 2.19 14.02
C THR A 93 -2.79 1.26 14.31
N GLU A 94 -2.92 0.77 15.54
CA GLU A 94 -4.08 -0.04 15.93
C GLU A 94 -5.39 0.74 15.77
N GLU A 95 -5.42 2.02 16.15
CA GLU A 95 -6.56 2.91 15.92
C GLU A 95 -6.92 3.04 14.43
N MET A 96 -5.92 3.07 13.53
CA MET A 96 -6.17 3.10 12.09
C MET A 96 -6.74 1.78 11.60
N ASN A 97 -6.28 0.65 12.13
CA ASN A 97 -6.81 -0.68 11.79
C ASN A 97 -8.23 -0.87 12.31
N GLU A 98 -8.56 -0.38 13.51
CA GLU A 98 -9.92 -0.43 14.08
C GLU A 98 -10.93 0.39 13.26
N LYS A 99 -10.48 1.48 12.64
CA LYS A 99 -11.30 2.36 11.78
C LYS A 99 -11.23 1.97 10.31
N TYR A 100 -10.53 0.89 9.98
CA TYR A 100 -10.38 0.47 8.59
C TYR A 100 -11.73 0.01 8.04
N ILE A 101 -12.07 0.54 6.87
CA ILE A 101 -13.29 0.20 6.14
C ILE A 101 -12.91 -0.83 5.09
N ASP A 102 -13.36 -2.06 5.28
CA ASP A 102 -13.24 -3.10 4.27
C ASP A 102 -14.12 -2.79 3.05
N LEU A 103 -13.68 -3.25 1.88
CA LEU A 103 -14.51 -3.22 0.68
C LEU A 103 -15.60 -4.31 0.80
N GLU A 104 -16.81 -3.91 1.13
CA GLU A 104 -17.97 -4.79 1.36
C GLU A 104 -18.67 -5.19 0.05
N SER A 105 -18.59 -4.34 -0.97
CA SER A 105 -19.31 -4.46 -2.24
C SER A 105 -18.49 -3.91 -3.41
N HIS A 106 -18.89 -4.28 -4.63
CA HIS A 106 -18.31 -3.70 -5.85
C HIS A 106 -19.02 -2.40 -6.29
N SER A 107 -19.84 -1.79 -5.43
CA SER A 107 -20.50 -0.52 -5.76
C SER A 107 -19.48 0.64 -5.79
N ILE A 108 -19.75 1.65 -6.61
CA ILE A 108 -18.85 2.82 -6.73
C ILE A 108 -18.78 3.60 -5.42
N GLU A 109 -19.89 3.72 -4.69
CA GLU A 109 -19.94 4.45 -3.42
C GLU A 109 -19.10 3.77 -2.34
N ASP A 110 -19.16 2.44 -2.28
CA ASP A 110 -18.36 1.66 -1.35
C ASP A 110 -16.87 1.70 -1.72
N TYR A 111 -16.55 1.55 -3.00
CA TYR A 111 -15.18 1.68 -3.46
C TYR A 111 -14.61 3.08 -3.22
N ARG A 112 -15.42 4.14 -3.36
CA ARG A 112 -15.04 5.51 -3.02
C ARG A 112 -14.66 5.63 -1.54
N LYS A 113 -15.45 5.05 -0.63
CA LYS A 113 -15.14 5.04 0.81
C LYS A 113 -13.83 4.29 1.08
N TYR A 114 -13.69 3.13 0.46
CA TYR A 114 -12.50 2.29 0.56
C TYR A 114 -11.22 3.03 0.15
N VAL A 115 -11.16 3.57 -1.08
CA VAL A 115 -9.98 4.32 -1.58
C VAL A 115 -9.87 5.74 -0.99
N GLY A 116 -10.89 6.20 -0.27
CA GLY A 116 -10.87 7.43 0.51
C GLY A 116 -10.01 7.33 1.77
N GLN A 117 -9.64 6.11 2.19
CA GLN A 117 -8.71 5.88 3.29
C GLN A 117 -7.28 6.23 2.89
N ARG A 118 -6.51 6.85 3.78
CA ARG A 118 -5.12 7.29 3.48
C ARG A 118 -4.25 6.13 2.99
N CYS A 119 -4.30 4.99 3.68
CA CYS A 119 -3.50 3.81 3.33
C CYS A 119 -3.77 3.36 1.90
N GLU A 120 -5.04 3.12 1.56
CA GLU A 120 -5.47 2.71 0.22
C GLU A 120 -5.15 3.76 -0.84
N ARG A 121 -5.36 5.04 -0.53
CA ARG A 121 -5.11 6.12 -1.47
C ARG A 121 -3.64 6.25 -1.83
N GLU A 122 -2.75 6.22 -0.83
CA GLU A 122 -1.31 6.24 -1.02
C GLU A 122 -0.83 4.96 -1.76
N ALA A 123 -1.38 3.78 -1.43
CA ALA A 123 -1.04 2.50 -2.08
C ALA A 123 -1.45 2.50 -3.56
N HIS A 124 -2.70 2.87 -3.87
CA HIS A 124 -3.17 2.99 -5.25
C HIS A 124 -2.45 4.08 -6.03
N TYR A 125 -2.07 5.21 -5.42
CA TYR A 125 -1.33 6.24 -6.15
C TYR A 125 0.06 5.74 -6.60
N ALA A 126 0.77 5.06 -5.71
CA ALA A 126 2.05 4.43 -6.06
C ALA A 126 1.88 3.32 -7.11
N GLN A 127 0.79 2.55 -7.01
CA GLN A 127 0.41 1.53 -7.97
C GLN A 127 0.17 2.11 -9.38
N LEU A 128 -0.59 3.20 -9.48
CA LEU A 128 -0.90 3.87 -10.76
C LEU A 128 0.34 4.50 -11.39
N LEU A 129 1.24 5.08 -10.57
CA LEU A 129 2.54 5.58 -11.05
C LEU A 129 3.41 4.44 -11.61
N TYR A 130 3.43 3.29 -10.93
CA TYR A 130 4.15 2.11 -11.40
C TYR A 130 3.58 1.57 -12.71
N ILE A 131 2.25 1.47 -12.82
CA ILE A 131 1.58 1.05 -14.06
C ILE A 131 1.98 1.97 -15.21
N LYS A 132 1.93 3.29 -15.02
CA LYS A 132 2.34 4.24 -16.06
C LYS A 132 3.77 4.00 -16.56
N GLU A 133 4.71 3.75 -15.65
CA GLU A 133 6.13 3.69 -15.98
C GLU A 133 6.60 2.32 -16.48
N HIS A 134 6.01 1.23 -15.97
CA HIS A 134 6.52 -0.12 -16.15
C HIS A 134 5.51 -1.10 -16.74
N GLU A 135 4.21 -0.80 -16.65
CA GLU A 135 3.13 -1.69 -17.13
C GLU A 135 2.11 -0.93 -17.99
N SER A 136 2.56 0.07 -18.77
CA SER A 136 1.69 0.95 -19.55
C SER A 136 0.78 0.19 -20.53
N ARG A 137 1.19 -1.00 -20.96
CA ARG A 137 0.39 -1.95 -21.74
C ARG A 137 -0.94 -2.36 -21.10
N LEU A 138 -1.11 -2.18 -19.78
CA LEU A 138 -2.35 -2.45 -19.07
C LEU A 138 -3.40 -1.35 -19.27
N VAL A 139 -2.97 -0.16 -19.73
CA VAL A 139 -3.86 0.95 -20.04
C VAL A 139 -4.27 0.84 -21.50
N ASN A 140 -5.58 0.69 -21.75
CA ASN A 140 -6.13 0.63 -23.11
C ASN A 140 -5.71 1.87 -23.91
N GLU A 141 -5.34 1.73 -25.18
CA GLU A 141 -4.90 2.83 -26.05
C GLU A 141 -5.89 4.01 -26.06
N ASN A 142 -7.20 3.72 -26.03
CA ASN A 142 -8.25 4.75 -25.98
C ASN A 142 -8.35 5.47 -24.63
N ALA A 143 -7.75 4.92 -23.58
CA ALA A 143 -7.75 5.41 -22.21
C ALA A 143 -6.43 6.09 -21.80
N VAL A 144 -5.32 5.86 -22.52
CA VAL A 144 -3.98 6.33 -22.14
C VAL A 144 -3.96 7.85 -21.91
N THR A 145 -4.45 8.64 -22.87
CA THR A 145 -4.42 10.11 -22.75
C THR A 145 -5.19 10.60 -21.53
N GLU A 146 -6.38 10.06 -21.29
CA GLU A 146 -7.23 10.46 -20.16
C GLU A 146 -6.63 10.00 -18.82
N PHE A 147 -6.09 8.78 -18.77
CA PHE A 147 -5.38 8.25 -17.61
C PHE A 147 -4.19 9.15 -17.23
N GLU A 148 -3.33 9.51 -18.18
CA GLU A 148 -2.17 10.35 -17.93
C GLU A 148 -2.55 11.78 -17.52
N ASN A 149 -3.60 12.33 -18.14
CA ASN A 149 -4.13 13.65 -17.79
C ASN A 149 -4.67 13.68 -16.36
N ARG A 150 -5.40 12.64 -15.94
CA ARG A 150 -5.90 12.52 -14.56
C ARG A 150 -4.76 12.30 -13.57
N LEU A 151 -3.82 11.42 -13.89
CA LEU A 151 -2.68 11.12 -13.02
C LEU A 151 -1.77 12.34 -12.82
N SER A 152 -1.54 13.15 -13.85
CA SER A 152 -0.71 14.36 -13.73
C SER A 152 -1.34 15.47 -12.87
N LYS A 153 -2.68 15.50 -12.77
CA LYS A 153 -3.42 16.44 -11.91
C LYS A 153 -3.64 15.92 -10.49
N SER A 154 -3.57 14.61 -10.30
CA SER A 154 -3.83 13.96 -9.02
C SER A 154 -2.67 14.16 -8.05
N THR A 155 -3.00 14.56 -6.82
CA THR A 155 -2.10 14.55 -5.67
C THR A 155 -2.70 13.66 -4.58
N LEU A 156 -1.89 13.31 -3.57
CA LEU A 156 -2.30 12.38 -2.51
C LEU A 156 -3.53 12.83 -1.72
N ASP A 157 -3.84 14.11 -1.64
CA ASP A 157 -4.96 14.63 -0.84
C ASP A 157 -6.09 15.24 -1.69
N ASN A 158 -6.13 14.90 -2.97
CA ASN A 158 -7.10 15.44 -3.92
C ASN A 158 -8.20 14.42 -4.26
N GLU A 159 -9.46 14.87 -4.29
CA GLU A 159 -10.61 14.11 -4.82
C GLU A 159 -10.35 13.59 -6.25
N ASP A 160 -9.51 14.28 -7.03
CA ASP A 160 -9.07 13.82 -8.35
C ASP A 160 -8.39 12.45 -8.30
N LEU A 161 -7.65 12.14 -7.24
CA LEU A 161 -7.01 10.83 -7.07
C LEU A 161 -8.04 9.74 -6.79
N ILE A 162 -9.06 10.02 -5.96
CA ILE A 162 -10.18 9.10 -5.74
C ILE A 162 -10.92 8.87 -7.06
N GLY A 163 -11.20 9.94 -7.81
CA GLY A 163 -11.78 9.88 -9.15
C GLY A 163 -10.95 9.07 -10.14
N LEU A 164 -9.62 9.19 -10.08
CA LEU A 164 -8.68 8.40 -10.88
C LEU A 164 -8.70 6.92 -10.48
N CYS A 165 -8.72 6.59 -9.19
CA CYS A 165 -8.83 5.21 -8.72
C CYS A 165 -10.14 4.55 -9.20
N ILE A 166 -11.26 5.29 -9.13
CA ILE A 166 -12.56 4.83 -9.65
C ILE A 166 -12.50 4.64 -11.18
N TYR A 167 -11.93 5.60 -11.90
CA TYR A 167 -11.73 5.52 -13.35
C TYR A 167 -10.89 4.30 -13.72
N ALA A 168 -9.76 4.09 -13.04
CA ALA A 168 -8.83 3.01 -13.31
C ALA A 168 -9.46 1.64 -13.04
N LYS A 169 -10.24 1.49 -11.96
CA LYS A 169 -11.03 0.29 -11.68
C LYS A 169 -12.05 0.00 -12.78
N ASN A 170 -12.84 1.01 -13.20
CA ASN A 170 -13.87 0.83 -14.23
C ASN A 170 -13.30 0.46 -15.60
N ASN A 171 -12.03 0.80 -15.87
CA ASN A 171 -11.33 0.45 -17.10
C ASN A 171 -10.47 -0.82 -16.97
N GLY A 172 -10.55 -1.53 -15.83
CA GLY A 172 -9.78 -2.77 -15.59
C GLY A 172 -8.26 -2.54 -15.46
N ILE A 173 -7.82 -1.32 -15.19
CA ILE A 173 -6.41 -0.96 -14.96
C ILE A 173 -6.01 -1.37 -13.54
N LEU A 174 -6.90 -1.14 -12.58
CA LEU A 174 -6.79 -1.66 -11.21
C LEU A 174 -7.67 -2.90 -11.06
N VAL A 175 -7.14 -3.91 -10.37
CA VAL A 175 -7.78 -5.22 -10.13
C VAL A 175 -8.31 -5.32 -8.71
#